data_AF-A0A448Z273-F1
#
_entry.id   AF-A0A448Z273-F1
#
_cell.length_a   1.000
_cell.length_b   1.000
_cell.length_c   1.000
_cell.angle_alpha   90.00
_cell.angle_beta   90.00
_cell.angle_gamma   90.00
#
_symmetry.space_group_name_H-M   'P 1'
#
loop_
_entity.id
_entity.type
_entity.pdbx_description
1 polymer ?
#
loop_
_entity_poly.entity_id
_entity_poly.type
_entity_poly.pdbx_seq_one_letter_code
_entity_poly.pdbx_strand_id
1 'polypeptide(L)'
;MMRSVFFLLAIIACASAFAPVYNTVRVADTCLSAKHVNDKAAKWAKSKRPRKSRPSDINRAPIDYAIHSYQKPAEYDISSEPAAPMAKPAATEN
;
A
#
# COMPACT_ATOMS: atom_id res chain seq x y z
N MET A 1 -21.04 75.66 -12.45
CA MET A 1 -21.80 74.45 -12.06
C MET A 1 -21.55 73.24 -12.96
N MET A 2 -21.48 73.35 -14.28
CA MET A 2 -21.26 72.15 -15.14
C MET A 2 -19.85 71.54 -15.03
N ARG A 3 -18.82 72.35 -14.78
CA ARG A 3 -17.43 71.87 -14.64
C ARG A 3 -17.23 70.95 -13.43
N SER A 4 -17.86 71.27 -12.29
CA SER A 4 -17.79 70.44 -11.08
C SER A 4 -18.52 69.10 -11.24
N VAL A 5 -19.60 69.06 -12.04
CA VAL A 5 -20.33 67.82 -12.36
C VAL A 5 -19.47 66.89 -13.24
N PHE A 6 -18.74 67.46 -14.22
CA PHE A 6 -17.82 66.69 -15.05
C PHE A 6 -16.66 66.09 -14.24
N PHE A 7 -16.07 66.83 -13.30
CA PHE A 7 -15.02 66.31 -12.42
C PHE A 7 -15.54 65.19 -11.50
N LEU A 8 -16.76 65.31 -10.99
CA LEU A 8 -17.36 64.31 -10.12
C LEU A 8 -17.66 63.00 -10.88
N LEU A 9 -18.13 63.09 -12.13
CA LEU A 9 -18.31 61.93 -13.02
C LEU A 9 -16.99 61.22 -13.34
N ALA A 10 -15.92 61.98 -13.59
CA ALA A 10 -14.61 61.40 -13.88
C ALA A 10 -14.05 60.63 -12.67
N ILE A 11 -14.22 61.13 -11.45
CA ILE A 11 -13.75 60.45 -10.23
C ILE A 11 -14.54 59.15 -9.99
N ILE A 12 -15.85 59.17 -10.21
CA ILE A 12 -16.70 57.97 -10.07
C ILE A 12 -16.32 56.90 -11.11
N ALA A 13 -16.02 57.30 -12.34
CA ALA A 13 -15.57 56.38 -13.39
C ALA A 13 -14.19 55.77 -13.11
N CYS A 14 -13.27 56.51 -12.47
CA CYS A 14 -11.98 55.95 -12.06
C CYS A 14 -12.10 55.01 -10.85
N ALA A 15 -13.02 55.27 -9.92
CA ALA A 15 -13.25 54.43 -8.76
C ALA A 15 -13.92 53.08 -9.11
N SER A 16 -14.76 53.04 -10.15
CA SER A 16 -15.45 51.81 -10.57
C SER A 16 -14.52 50.76 -11.21
N ALA A 17 -13.35 51.15 -11.71
CA ALA A 17 -12.32 50.22 -12.19
C ALA A 17 -11.64 49.42 -11.05
N PHE A 18 -11.70 49.93 -9.82
CA PHE A 18 -11.14 49.29 -8.61
C PHE A 18 -12.21 48.72 -7.69
N ALA A 19 -13.50 48.88 -8.01
CA ALA A 19 -14.56 48.22 -7.28
C ALA A 19 -14.47 46.71 -7.57
N PRO A 20 -14.32 45.85 -6.55
CA PRO A 20 -14.36 44.42 -6.76
C PRO A 20 -15.75 44.08 -7.32
N VAL A 21 -15.81 43.75 -8.61
CA VAL A 21 -16.99 43.15 -9.20
C VAL A 21 -17.17 41.83 -8.46
N TYR A 22 -18.17 41.74 -7.60
CA TYR A 22 -18.62 40.48 -7.02
C TYR A 22 -19.23 39.64 -8.15
N ASN A 23 -18.37 39.14 -9.03
CA ASN A 23 -18.70 38.05 -9.92
C ASN A 23 -18.96 36.86 -9.01
N THR A 24 -20.23 36.56 -8.79
CA THR A 24 -20.72 35.36 -8.12
C THR A 24 -20.45 34.08 -8.90
N VAL A 25 -19.54 34.12 -9.87
CA VAL A 25 -18.96 32.92 -10.46
C VAL A 25 -17.85 32.50 -9.52
N ARG A 26 -18.21 31.67 -8.53
CA ARG A 26 -17.25 30.88 -7.79
C ARG A 26 -16.40 30.11 -8.81
N VAL A 27 -15.21 30.62 -9.13
CA VAL A 27 -14.15 29.86 -9.79
C VAL A 27 -13.54 28.92 -8.74
N ALA A 28 -14.38 28.04 -8.20
CA ALA A 28 -13.99 26.93 -7.34
C ALA A 28 -14.18 25.58 -8.04
N ASP A 29 -14.69 25.59 -9.28
CA ASP A 29 -15.03 24.36 -10.02
C ASP A 29 -13.95 23.91 -11.01
N THR A 30 -12.95 24.74 -11.33
CA THR A 30 -11.90 24.40 -12.31
C THR A 30 -10.61 23.88 -11.70
N CYS A 31 -10.42 23.96 -10.39
CA CYS A 31 -9.22 23.46 -9.70
C CYS A 31 -9.63 22.42 -8.67
N LEU A 32 -9.68 21.13 -9.06
CA LEU A 32 -9.53 19.90 -8.24
C LEU A 32 -10.31 18.70 -8.79
N SER A 33 -11.02 18.82 -9.92
CA SER A 33 -11.72 17.70 -10.56
C SER A 33 -10.81 16.84 -11.47
N ALA A 34 -9.52 16.74 -11.16
CA ALA A 34 -8.69 15.69 -11.74
C ALA A 34 -9.07 14.36 -11.06
N LYS A 35 -10.02 13.61 -11.66
CA LYS A 35 -10.62 12.34 -11.19
C LYS A 35 -9.63 11.26 -10.69
N HIS A 36 -8.32 11.46 -10.83
CA HIS A 36 -7.28 10.46 -10.61
C HIS A 36 -6.02 11.00 -9.91
N VAL A 37 -6.02 12.09 -9.14
CA VAL A 37 -4.75 12.56 -8.52
C VAL A 37 -4.36 11.71 -7.33
N ASN A 38 -5.31 11.39 -6.46
CA ASN A 38 -5.06 10.59 -5.27
C ASN A 38 -5.29 9.11 -5.62
N ASP A 39 -4.40 8.22 -5.18
CA ASP A 39 -4.46 6.77 -5.34
C ASP A 39 -4.10 6.15 -6.71
N LYS A 40 -3.38 6.85 -7.61
CA LYS A 40 -2.88 6.22 -8.85
C LYS A 40 -2.04 4.97 -8.56
N ALA A 41 -1.11 5.09 -7.61
CA ALA A 41 -0.22 4.01 -7.22
C ALA A 41 -1.00 2.85 -6.56
N ALA A 42 -1.91 3.15 -5.65
CA ALA A 42 -2.73 2.14 -4.97
C ALA A 42 -3.69 1.42 -5.94
N LYS A 43 -4.30 2.16 -6.88
CA LYS A 43 -5.17 1.59 -7.93
C LYS A 43 -4.36 0.69 -8.87
N TRP A 44 -3.18 1.14 -9.30
CA TRP A 44 -2.29 0.34 -10.13
C TRP A 44 -1.87 -0.94 -9.41
N ALA A 45 -1.39 -0.84 -8.16
CA ALA A 45 -1.02 -2.00 -7.35
C ALA A 45 -2.18 -2.99 -7.16
N LYS A 46 -3.38 -2.49 -6.86
CA LYS A 46 -4.60 -3.33 -6.73
C LYS A 46 -4.91 -4.08 -8.01
N SER A 47 -4.73 -3.45 -9.17
CA SER A 47 -4.99 -4.06 -10.48
C SER A 47 -3.92 -5.07 -10.89
N LYS A 48 -2.66 -4.81 -10.57
CA LYS A 48 -1.51 -5.62 -11.01
C LYS A 48 -1.11 -6.71 -10.03
N ARG A 49 -1.63 -6.71 -8.81
CA ARG A 49 -1.31 -7.75 -7.82
C ARG A 49 -1.60 -9.14 -8.39
N PRO A 50 -0.70 -10.13 -8.22
CA PRO A 50 -0.95 -11.51 -8.61
C PRO A 50 -2.18 -12.07 -7.90
N ARG A 51 -3.05 -12.78 -8.64
CA ARG A 51 -4.23 -13.45 -8.11
C ARG A 51 -4.43 -14.77 -8.85
N LYS A 52 -4.97 -15.76 -8.14
CA LYS A 52 -5.53 -16.94 -8.77
C LYS A 52 -6.90 -16.57 -9.34
N SER A 53 -7.07 -16.67 -10.65
CA SER A 53 -8.35 -16.40 -11.34
C SER A 53 -9.11 -17.68 -11.68
N ARG A 54 -8.40 -18.80 -11.82
CA ARG A 54 -8.97 -20.07 -12.31
C ARG A 54 -9.53 -20.90 -11.15
N PRO A 55 -10.82 -21.31 -11.18
CA PRO A 55 -11.43 -22.09 -10.09
C PRO A 55 -10.67 -23.37 -9.73
N SER A 56 -10.13 -24.08 -10.72
CA SER A 56 -9.34 -25.30 -10.49
C SER A 56 -7.95 -25.07 -9.87
N ASP A 57 -7.44 -23.84 -9.86
CA ASP A 57 -6.22 -23.47 -9.13
C ASP A 57 -6.54 -22.96 -7.72
N ILE A 58 -7.72 -22.33 -7.55
CA ILE A 58 -8.24 -21.93 -6.24
C ILE A 58 -8.60 -23.17 -5.41
N ASN A 59 -9.27 -24.14 -6.01
CA ASN A 59 -9.81 -25.33 -5.33
C ASN A 59 -8.81 -26.50 -5.28
N ARG A 60 -7.50 -26.26 -5.43
CA ARG A 60 -6.49 -27.31 -5.26
C ARG A 60 -6.41 -27.68 -3.79
N ALA A 61 -6.81 -28.89 -3.46
CA ALA A 61 -6.57 -29.48 -2.14
C ALA A 61 -5.18 -30.13 -2.11
N PRO A 62 -4.53 -30.20 -0.93
CA PRO A 62 -3.38 -31.09 -0.73
C PRO A 62 -3.74 -32.54 -1.11
N ILE A 63 -2.76 -33.26 -1.64
CA ILE A 63 -2.93 -34.69 -1.95
C ILE A 63 -2.90 -35.44 -0.62
N ASP A 64 -3.95 -36.20 -0.35
CA ASP A 64 -3.98 -37.13 0.77
C ASP A 64 -3.27 -38.42 0.37
N TYR A 65 -2.17 -38.73 1.05
CA TYR A 65 -1.40 -39.94 0.84
C TYR A 65 -1.81 -40.96 1.89
N ALA A 66 -2.10 -42.20 1.47
CA ALA A 66 -2.34 -43.31 2.39
C ALA A 66 -1.03 -43.74 3.07
N ILE A 67 -0.52 -42.94 4.01
CA ILE A 67 0.71 -43.24 4.79
C ILE A 67 0.36 -44.06 6.06
N HIS A 68 -0.93 -44.30 6.31
CA HIS A 68 -1.43 -44.89 7.56
C HIS A 68 -0.97 -46.34 7.82
N SER A 69 -0.36 -47.01 6.86
CA SER A 69 0.19 -48.36 7.04
C SER A 69 1.69 -48.40 7.33
N TYR A 70 2.41 -47.27 7.24
CA TYR A 70 3.85 -47.28 7.46
C TYR A 70 4.19 -46.97 8.92
N GLN A 71 4.27 -48.01 9.75
CA GLN A 71 4.87 -47.89 11.08
C GLN A 71 6.37 -47.67 10.92
N LYS A 72 6.82 -46.41 11.03
CA LYS A 72 8.24 -46.09 10.99
C LYS A 72 8.93 -46.82 12.15
N PRO A 73 10.01 -47.59 11.91
CA PRO A 73 10.77 -48.20 12.99
C PRO A 73 11.42 -47.12 13.86
N ALA A 74 11.72 -47.46 15.10
CA ALA A 74 12.46 -46.57 15.99
C ALA A 74 13.82 -46.21 15.36
N GLU A 75 14.16 -44.92 15.35
CA GLU A 75 15.41 -44.44 14.76
C GLU A 75 16.63 -44.88 15.58
N TYR A 76 16.44 -45.13 16.87
CA TYR A 76 17.47 -45.57 17.79
C TYR A 76 16.88 -46.58 18.77
N ASP A 77 17.70 -47.56 19.14
CA ASP A 77 17.43 -48.45 20.25
C ASP A 77 18.36 -48.09 21.40
N ILE A 78 17.82 -47.95 22.61
CA ILE A 78 18.61 -47.59 23.79
C ILE A 78 19.18 -48.90 24.35
N SER A 79 20.49 -49.10 24.19
CA SER A 79 21.15 -50.25 24.80
C SER A 79 21.02 -50.20 26.32
N SER A 80 20.65 -51.32 26.93
CA SER A 80 20.65 -51.49 28.40
C SER A 80 22.06 -51.69 28.98
N GLU A 81 23.08 -51.78 28.14
CA GLU A 81 24.47 -51.90 28.61
C GLU A 81 24.96 -50.59 29.22
N PRO A 82 25.68 -50.63 30.35
CA PRO A 82 26.23 -49.43 30.96
C PRO A 82 27.26 -48.80 30.02
N ALA A 83 27.18 -47.48 29.86
CA ALA A 83 28.14 -46.74 29.05
C ALA A 83 29.57 -46.96 29.58
N ALA A 84 30.45 -47.46 28.72
CA ALA A 84 31.87 -47.55 29.04
C ALA A 84 32.41 -46.11 29.25
N PRO A 85 33.12 -45.83 30.35
CA PRO A 85 33.68 -44.50 30.57
C PRO A 85 34.74 -44.20 29.51
N MET A 86 34.42 -43.30 28.59
CA MET A 86 35.39 -42.75 27.64
C MET A 86 36.33 -41.80 28.37
N ALA A 87 37.63 -42.12 28.37
CA ALA A 87 38.66 -41.22 28.86
C ALA A 87 38.67 -39.95 27.98
N LYS A 88 38.70 -38.79 28.63
CA LYS A 88 38.83 -37.50 27.94
C LYS A 88 40.10 -37.53 27.07
N PRO A 89 40.02 -37.25 25.76
CA PRO A 89 41.22 -37.21 24.92
C PRO A 89 42.17 -36.15 25.48
N ALA A 90 43.45 -36.51 25.61
CA ALA A 90 44.50 -35.62 26.09
C ALA A 90 44.55 -34.37 25.21
N ALA A 91 44.73 -33.21 25.84
CA ALA A 91 44.89 -31.95 25.11
C ALA A 91 46.17 -32.05 24.28
N THR A 92 46.03 -32.03 22.95
CA THR A 92 47.16 -31.91 22.04
C THR A 92 47.79 -30.53 22.29
N GLU A 93 49.02 -30.51 22.82
CA GLU A 93 49.79 -29.29 23.02
C GLU A 93 50.11 -28.68 21.63
N ASN A 94 49.79 -27.39 21.47
CA ASN A 94 50.11 -26.60 20.27
C ASN A 94 51.53 -26.06 20.33
#